data_AF-A0A199V8U1-F1
#
_entry.id   AF-A0A199V8U1-F1
#
_cell.length_a   1.000
_cell.length_b   1.000
_cell.length_c   1.000
_cell.angle_alpha   90.00
_cell.angle_beta   90.00
_cell.angle_gamma   90.00
#
_symmetry.space_group_name_H-M   'P 1'
#
loop_
_entity.id
_entity.type
_entity.pdbx_description
1 polymer ?
#
loop_
_entity_poly.entity_id
_entity_poly.type
_entity_poly.pdbx_seq_one_letter_code
_entity_poly.pdbx_strand_id
1 'polypeptide(L)'
;MDRIVREKYKLGRKIGSGTFGEVYEGGIPKILWSGTDGDDKILILELLGPNLLSLLEECGGRFTLRTVLLLAIQMIGRIEYVHSKGFLHRDIKPENFVMGVGKQRNQVYIIDFGIAKSYLDPATNRHIPNR
;
A
#
# COMPACT_ATOMS: atom_id res chain seq x y z
N MET A 1 -21.47 5.43 20.71
CA MET A 1 -20.44 6.40 21.14
C MET A 1 -19.29 6.30 20.16
N ASP A 2 -18.80 7.42 19.66
CA ASP A 2 -17.70 7.42 18.70
C ASP A 2 -16.38 7.11 19.39
N ARG A 3 -15.66 6.08 18.94
CA ARG A 3 -14.32 5.75 19.46
C ARG A 3 -13.31 6.71 18.84
N ILE A 4 -12.62 7.49 19.67
CA ILE A 4 -11.62 8.46 19.23
C ILE A 4 -10.25 7.96 19.68
N VAL A 5 -9.36 7.71 18.72
CA VAL A 5 -7.97 7.32 18.96
C VAL A 5 -7.12 8.58 19.10
N ARG A 6 -6.35 8.64 20.20
CA ARG A 6 -5.41 9.74 20.51
C ARG A 6 -6.06 11.13 20.45
N GLU A 7 -7.33 11.25 20.84
CA GLU A 7 -8.09 12.51 20.89
C GLU A 7 -8.18 13.27 19.54
N LYS A 8 -7.72 12.67 18.44
CA LYS A 8 -7.57 13.32 17.13
C LYS A 8 -8.22 12.53 16.00
N TYR A 9 -8.21 11.20 16.06
CA TYR A 9 -8.67 10.35 14.98
C TYR A 9 -9.94 9.62 15.37
N LYS A 10 -11.07 10.02 14.77
CA LYS A 10 -12.36 9.38 14.99
C LYS A 10 -12.46 8.09 14.17
N LEU A 11 -12.69 6.96 14.82
CA LEU A 11 -12.90 5.69 14.14
C LEU A 11 -14.26 5.72 13.42
N GLY A 12 -14.23 5.71 12.09
CA GLY A 12 -15.41 5.68 11.23
C GLY A 12 -15.79 4.26 10.80
N ARG A 13 -16.66 4.16 9.78
CA ARG A 13 -16.96 2.86 9.13
C ARG A 13 -15.65 2.19 8.68
N LYS A 14 -15.45 0.92 9.03
CA LYS A 14 -14.27 0.13 8.62
C LYS A 14 -14.23 0.02 7.10
N ILE A 15 -13.10 0.41 6.50
CA ILE A 15 -12.90 0.43 5.03
C ILE A 15 -11.79 -0.55 4.56
N GLY A 16 -11.08 -1.22 5.49
CA GLY A 16 -10.02 -2.20 5.19
C GLY A 16 -9.17 -2.59 6.43
N SER A 17 -8.21 -3.51 6.30
CA SER A 17 -7.25 -3.92 7.35
C SER A 17 -5.91 -4.36 6.75
N GLY A 18 -4.76 -3.89 7.28
CA GLY A 18 -3.40 -4.26 6.83
C GLY A 18 -2.28 -3.56 7.64
N THR A 19 -1.03 -4.03 7.51
CA THR A 19 0.10 -3.82 8.45
C THR A 19 1.32 -3.03 7.91
N PHE A 20 1.79 -2.07 8.75
CA PHE A 20 3.09 -1.39 8.99
C PHE A 20 4.03 -0.81 7.89
N GLY A 21 4.78 0.25 8.28
CA GLY A 21 6.05 0.80 7.70
C GLY A 21 6.04 2.20 7.04
N GLU A 22 6.92 3.15 7.44
CA GLU A 22 7.05 4.54 6.92
C GLU A 22 7.97 4.70 5.67
N VAL A 23 7.80 5.84 4.96
CA VAL A 23 7.87 6.14 3.50
C VAL A 23 9.20 6.79 3.02
N TYR A 24 9.59 6.69 1.72
CA TYR A 24 10.07 7.82 0.84
C TYR A 24 10.27 7.44 -0.66
N GLU A 25 9.24 7.59 -1.49
CA GLU A 25 9.15 8.10 -2.89
C GLU A 25 7.69 7.85 -3.31
N GLY A 26 7.04 8.79 -3.98
CA GLY A 26 5.58 8.81 -4.08
C GLY A 26 4.96 7.47 -4.57
N GLY A 27 3.93 6.99 -3.88
CA GLY A 27 3.28 5.70 -4.18
C GLY A 27 3.42 4.64 -3.09
N ILE A 28 3.93 5.01 -1.92
CA ILE A 28 3.77 4.28 -0.66
C ILE A 28 2.90 5.12 0.27
N PRO A 29 1.82 4.56 0.87
CA PRO A 29 0.96 5.30 1.78
C PRO A 29 1.72 5.83 2.99
N LYS A 30 1.52 7.09 3.35
CA LYS A 30 2.05 7.67 4.59
C LYS A 30 1.40 7.05 5.81
N ILE A 31 2.22 6.70 6.79
CA ILE A 31 1.74 6.45 8.16
C ILE A 31 1.52 7.80 8.82
N LEU A 32 0.33 7.99 9.37
CA LEU A 32 -0.03 9.15 10.16
C LEU A 32 0.12 8.87 11.65
N TRP A 33 -0.08 7.61 12.06
CA TRP A 33 0.12 7.14 13.42
C TRP A 33 0.12 5.61 13.50
N SER A 34 0.83 5.05 14.47
CA SER A 34 0.73 3.64 14.88
C SER A 34 0.82 3.52 16.39
N GLY A 35 0.07 2.60 16.98
CA GLY A 35 0.11 2.32 18.41
C GLY A 35 -0.92 1.30 18.86
N THR A 36 -1.24 1.32 20.15
CA THR A 36 -2.22 0.42 20.76
C THR A 36 -3.32 1.22 21.44
N ASP A 37 -4.55 0.70 21.39
CA ASP A 37 -5.70 1.22 22.14
C ASP A 37 -6.43 0.04 22.78
N GLY A 38 -6.18 -0.19 24.08
CA GLY A 38 -6.49 -1.46 24.73
C GLY A 38 -5.67 -2.61 24.12
N ASP A 39 -6.34 -3.69 23.75
CA ASP A 39 -5.73 -4.87 23.11
C ASP A 39 -5.57 -4.74 21.59
N ASP A 40 -6.13 -3.68 20.99
CA ASP A 40 -6.09 -3.47 19.54
C ASP A 40 -4.77 -2.80 19.11
N LYS A 41 -4.09 -3.39 18.12
CA LYS A 41 -3.02 -2.73 17.38
C LYS A 41 -3.63 -1.89 16.28
N ILE A 42 -3.36 -0.59 16.31
CA ILE A 42 -3.96 0.39 15.39
C ILE A 42 -2.87 1.02 14.53
N LEU A 43 -3.16 1.08 13.24
CA LEU A 43 -2.38 1.77 12.23
C LEU A 43 -3.28 2.76 11.49
N ILE A 44 -2.88 4.02 11.45
CA ILE A 44 -3.57 5.09 10.76
C ILE A 44 -2.70 5.52 9.59
N LEU A 45 -3.23 5.35 8.38
CA LEU A 45 -2.57 5.67 7.12
C LEU A 45 -3.24 6.85 6.44
N GLU A 46 -2.57 7.44 5.46
CA GLU A 46 -3.22 8.35 4.54
C GLU A 46 -4.38 7.66 3.80
N LEU A 47 -5.44 8.41 3.58
CA LEU A 47 -6.60 7.91 2.85
C LEU A 47 -6.29 7.88 1.34
N LEU A 48 -6.53 6.73 0.73
CA LEU A 48 -6.41 6.51 -0.72
C LEU A 48 -7.79 6.26 -1.35
N GLY A 49 -7.81 6.20 -2.67
CA GLY A 49 -8.98 5.97 -3.50
C GLY A 49 -9.27 4.47 -3.72
N PRO A 50 -9.99 4.12 -4.78
CA PRO A 50 -10.29 2.73 -5.12
C PRO A 50 -9.03 1.97 -5.58
N ASN A 51 -9.04 0.65 -5.36
CA ASN A 51 -8.02 -0.25 -5.90
C ASN A 51 -8.27 -0.57 -7.37
N LEU A 52 -7.27 -1.16 -8.06
CA LEU A 52 -7.37 -1.46 -9.48
C LEU A 52 -8.41 -2.54 -9.79
N LEU A 53 -8.72 -3.46 -8.86
CA LEU A 53 -9.79 -4.44 -9.04
C LEU A 53 -11.15 -3.75 -9.13
N SER A 54 -11.47 -2.88 -8.16
CA SER A 54 -12.72 -2.12 -8.14
C SER A 54 -12.86 -1.23 -9.38
N LEU A 55 -11.78 -0.56 -9.79
CA LEU A 55 -11.79 0.23 -11.03
C LEU A 55 -11.99 -0.62 -12.28
N LEU A 56 -11.45 -1.85 -12.30
CA LEU A 56 -11.63 -2.77 -13.42
C LEU A 56 -13.09 -3.23 -13.51
N GLU A 57 -13.71 -3.55 -12.38
CA GLU A 57 -15.13 -3.90 -12.28
C GLU A 57 -16.02 -2.74 -12.73
N GLU A 58 -15.74 -1.52 -12.27
CA GLU A 58 -16.43 -0.28 -12.71
C GLU A 58 -16.31 -0.05 -14.23
N CYS A 59 -15.20 -0.47 -14.84
CA CYS A 59 -14.98 -0.38 -16.29
C CYS A 59 -15.58 -1.56 -17.08
N GLY A 60 -16.40 -2.42 -16.47
CA GLY A 60 -16.99 -3.58 -17.14
C GLY A 60 -15.98 -4.72 -17.37
N GLY A 61 -14.98 -4.85 -16.50
CA GLY A 61 -14.01 -5.94 -16.51
C GLY A 61 -12.85 -5.76 -17.50
N ARG A 62 -12.73 -4.60 -18.17
CA ARG A 62 -11.65 -4.35 -19.13
C ARG A 62 -11.13 -2.92 -19.06
N PHE A 63 -9.81 -2.79 -19.03
CA PHE A 63 -9.14 -1.53 -19.30
C PHE A 63 -8.72 -1.41 -20.76
N THR A 64 -8.63 -0.18 -21.26
CA THR A 64 -8.01 0.09 -22.57
C THR A 64 -6.51 -0.20 -22.51
N LEU A 65 -5.89 -0.51 -23.65
CA LEU A 65 -4.43 -0.68 -23.73
C LEU A 65 -3.67 0.53 -23.18
N ARG A 66 -4.13 1.75 -23.48
CA ARG A 66 -3.53 2.98 -22.96
C ARG A 66 -3.54 3.00 -21.43
N THR A 67 -4.68 2.67 -20.81
CA THR A 67 -4.80 2.60 -19.34
C THR A 67 -3.86 1.54 -18.77
N VAL A 68 -3.82 0.35 -19.37
CA VAL A 68 -2.93 -0.74 -18.93
C VAL A 68 -1.47 -0.31 -18.97
N LEU A 69 -1.02 0.34 -20.04
CA LEU A 69 0.37 0.81 -20.17
C LEU A 69 0.72 1.89 -19.12
N LEU A 70 -0.18 2.84 -18.89
CA LEU A 70 0.02 3.89 -17.88
C LEU A 70 0.09 3.31 -16.45
N LEU A 71 -0.74 2.31 -16.15
CA LEU A 71 -0.71 1.60 -14.88
C LEU A 71 0.57 0.77 -14.75
N ALA A 72 0.93 -0.01 -15.76
CA ALA A 72 2.09 -0.89 -15.75
C ALA A 72 3.40 -0.13 -15.46
N ILE A 73 3.60 1.03 -16.09
CA ILE A 73 4.77 1.89 -15.83
C ILE A 73 4.86 2.26 -14.35
N GLN A 74 3.76 2.68 -13.74
CA GLN A 74 3.76 3.05 -12.33
C GLN A 74 3.92 1.83 -11.40
N MET A 75 3.22 0.73 -11.68
CA MET A 75 3.27 -0.51 -10.89
C MET A 75 4.68 -1.10 -10.86
N ILE A 76 5.35 -1.15 -12.01
CA ILE A 76 6.76 -1.59 -12.11
C ILE A 76 7.64 -0.66 -11.26
N GLY A 77 7.47 0.66 -11.37
CA GLY A 77 8.20 1.61 -10.53
C GLY A 77 7.96 1.42 -9.02
N ARG A 78 6.75 1.00 -8.60
CA ARG A 78 6.50 0.65 -7.18
C ARG A 78 7.23 -0.60 -6.76
N ILE A 79 7.21 -1.63 -7.58
CA ILE A 79 7.88 -2.90 -7.31
C ILE A 79 9.40 -2.69 -7.26
N GLU A 80 9.95 -1.94 -8.22
CA GLU A 80 11.36 -1.54 -8.25
C GLU A 80 11.74 -0.78 -6.99
N TYR A 81 10.93 0.20 -6.57
CA TYR A 81 11.16 0.92 -5.33
C TYR A 81 11.21 -0.02 -4.12
N VAL A 82 10.24 -0.91 -3.96
CA VAL A 82 10.21 -1.89 -2.85
C VAL A 82 11.46 -2.79 -2.88
N HIS A 83 11.86 -3.25 -4.06
CA HIS A 83 13.07 -4.06 -4.23
C HIS A 83 14.34 -3.29 -3.90
N SER A 84 14.42 -1.99 -4.24
CA SER A 84 15.54 -1.11 -3.91
C SER A 84 15.74 -0.93 -2.40
N LYS A 85 14.68 -1.14 -1.61
CA LYS A 85 14.71 -1.14 -0.14
C LYS A 85 15.08 -2.50 0.46
N GLY A 86 15.38 -3.51 -0.36
CA GLY A 86 15.78 -4.85 0.10
C GLY A 86 14.61 -5.77 0.45
N PHE A 87 13.38 -5.40 0.10
CA PHE A 87 12.17 -6.19 0.39
C PHE A 87 11.55 -6.76 -0.89
N LEU A 88 10.91 -7.92 -0.74
CA LEU A 88 9.94 -8.46 -1.69
C LEU A 88 8.54 -8.24 -1.12
N HIS A 89 7.62 -7.73 -1.94
CA HIS A 89 6.22 -7.57 -1.54
C HIS A 89 5.50 -8.92 -1.40
N ARG A 90 5.74 -9.84 -2.34
CA ARG A 90 5.18 -11.21 -2.40
C ARG A 90 3.65 -11.34 -2.59
N ASP A 91 2.92 -10.24 -2.71
CA ASP A 91 1.45 -10.24 -2.91
C ASP A 91 1.04 -9.24 -4.00
N ILE A 92 1.54 -9.47 -5.22
CA ILE A 92 1.30 -8.59 -6.36
C ILE A 92 -0.05 -8.97 -7.01
N LYS A 93 -1.07 -8.15 -6.77
CA LYS A 93 -2.42 -8.31 -7.31
C LYS A 93 -3.16 -6.97 -7.40
N PRO A 94 -4.19 -6.81 -8.25
CA PRO A 94 -4.89 -5.54 -8.47
C PRO A 94 -5.44 -4.88 -7.19
N GLU A 95 -5.82 -5.67 -6.19
CA GLU A 95 -6.35 -5.21 -4.90
C GLU A 95 -5.32 -4.40 -4.09
N ASN A 96 -4.04 -4.72 -4.27
CA ASN A 96 -2.93 -4.09 -3.56
C ASN A 96 -2.36 -2.88 -4.30
N PHE A 97 -2.93 -2.51 -5.46
CA PHE A 97 -2.61 -1.26 -6.14
C PHE A 97 -3.79 -0.31 -6.06
N VAL A 98 -3.56 0.88 -5.54
CA VAL A 98 -4.62 1.83 -5.16
C VAL A 98 -4.35 3.20 -5.74
N MET A 99 -5.39 3.88 -6.24
CA MET A 99 -5.24 5.24 -6.74
C MET A 99 -5.18 6.25 -5.60
N GLY A 100 -4.42 7.33 -5.77
CA GLY A 100 -4.48 8.46 -4.84
C GLY A 100 -5.81 9.21 -4.89
N VAL A 101 -5.96 10.22 -4.04
CA VAL A 101 -7.14 11.12 -4.01
C VAL A 101 -6.74 12.57 -4.31
N GLY A 102 -7.71 13.39 -4.73
CA GLY A 102 -7.54 14.83 -4.96
C GLY A 102 -6.43 15.14 -5.98
N LYS A 103 -5.36 15.81 -5.51
CA LYS A 103 -4.19 16.17 -6.35
C LYS A 103 -3.38 14.94 -6.77
N GLN A 104 -3.47 13.82 -6.05
CA GLN A 104 -2.72 12.58 -6.29
C GLN A 104 -3.56 11.52 -7.04
N ARG A 105 -4.74 11.87 -7.59
CA ARG A 105 -5.67 10.90 -8.22
C ARG A 105 -5.11 10.13 -9.42
N ASN A 106 -4.04 10.61 -10.03
CA ASN A 106 -3.37 9.96 -11.17
C ASN A 106 -2.18 9.09 -10.73
N GLN A 107 -1.92 9.01 -9.43
CA GLN A 107 -0.80 8.27 -8.86
C GLN A 107 -1.28 6.92 -8.34
N VAL A 108 -0.57 5.87 -8.76
CA VAL A 108 -0.74 4.51 -8.24
C VAL A 108 0.09 4.36 -6.97
N TYR A 109 -0.50 3.74 -5.95
CA TYR A 109 0.13 3.34 -4.70
C TYR A 109 0.18 1.81 -4.62
N ILE A 110 1.18 1.26 -3.94
CA ILE A 110 1.20 -0.15 -3.53
C ILE A 110 0.94 -0.25 -2.02
N ILE A 111 0.08 -1.18 -1.62
CA ILE A 111 -0.37 -1.37 -0.23
C ILE A 111 -0.25 -2.84 0.19
N ASP A 112 -0.49 -3.09 1.47
CA ASP A 112 -0.52 -4.42 2.09
C ASP A 112 0.82 -5.17 2.06
N PHE A 113 1.73 -4.72 2.92
CA PHE A 113 3.02 -5.35 3.17
C PHE A 113 2.94 -6.49 4.20
N GLY A 114 1.75 -7.02 4.50
CA GLY A 114 1.55 -7.98 5.58
C GLY A 114 2.31 -9.30 5.42
N ILE A 115 2.64 -9.67 4.18
CA ILE A 115 3.50 -10.82 3.88
C ILE A 115 4.81 -10.43 3.21
N ALA A 116 5.24 -9.17 3.27
CA ALA A 116 6.52 -8.76 2.71
C ALA A 116 7.70 -9.47 3.44
N LYS A 117 8.83 -9.65 2.74
CA LYS A 117 10.01 -10.33 3.30
C LYS A 117 11.30 -9.66 2.82
N SER A 118 12.27 -9.48 3.71
CA SER A 118 13.62 -9.06 3.33
C SER A 118 14.26 -10.15 2.47
N TYR A 119 14.75 -9.79 1.29
CA TYR A 119 15.55 -10.69 0.45
C TYR A 119 17.04 -10.37 0.52
N LEU A 120 17.40 -9.24 1.13
CA LEU A 120 18.78 -8.86 1.42
C LEU A 120 19.05 -8.99 2.93
N ASP A 121 20.23 -9.50 3.26
CA ASP A 121 20.78 -9.47 4.61
C ASP A 121 21.19 -8.03 4.96
N PRO A 122 20.66 -7.42 6.03
CA PRO A 122 20.98 -6.04 6.41
C PRO A 122 22.46 -5.79 6.68
N ALA A 123 23.22 -6.81 7.12
CA ALA A 123 24.63 -6.67 7.47
C ALA A 123 25.54 -6.83 6.24
N THR A 124 25.19 -7.74 5.33
CA THR A 124 26.07 -8.10 4.19
C THR A 124 25.58 -7.54 2.85
N ASN A 125 24.34 -7.03 2.80
CA ASN A 125 23.62 -6.63 1.59
C ASN A 125 23.61 -7.74 0.51
N ARG A 126 23.70 -9.01 0.92
CA ARG A 126 23.67 -10.17 0.04
C ARG A 126 22.30 -10.81 0.04
N HIS A 127 21.97 -11.46 -1.08
CA HIS A 127 20.72 -12.21 -1.22
C HIS A 127 20.64 -13.34 -0.17
N ILE A 128 19.53 -13.38 0.58
CA ILE A 128 19.21 -14.45 1.54
C ILE A 128 18.62 -15.63 0.77
N PRO A 129 19.29 -16.79 0.68
CA PRO A 129 18.75 -17.97 0.01
C PRO A 129 17.43 -18.43 0.66
N ASN A 130 16.56 -19.06 -0.12
CA ASN A 130 15.22 -19.50 0.31
C ASN A 130 15.25 -20.20 1.68
N ARG A 131 14.59 -19.58 2.67
CA ARG A 131 14.16 -20.16 3.95
C ARG A 131 12.66 -20.38 3.92
#